data_AF-A0A520CSH2-F1
#
_entry.id   AF-A0A520CSH2-F1
#
_cell.length_a   1.000
_cell.length_b   1.000
_cell.length_c   1.000
_cell.angle_alpha   90.00
_cell.angle_beta   90.00
_cell.angle_gamma   90.00
#
_symmetry.space_group_name_H-M   'P 1'
#
loop_
_entity.id
_entity.type
_entity.pdbx_description
1 polymer ?
#
loop_
_entity_poly.entity_id
_entity_poly.type
_entity_poly.pdbx_seq_one_letter_code
_entity_poly.pdbx_strand_id
1 'polypeptide(L)'
;FFIVFALVLFIIGRITYVKEKYFSVGLLSVLFFCLAFNTSIKYIKYKDIKERSERELLARKVQSSEDPNAIIALSKLERQLLEDEFLVKYFTNNQTANFAVLKNHIRGYLDGYLTRYDYNIFDYNKFETAINNAEAQPIEKYKRLVESGSVKTEASNFFYQVNNTFGYQDYFGIIPVVKNNNLLGTLIIELRSKPYNYSNRLPDLLADQKYNKDEEFKNYSIALYSNNKLLNQSGTYTYPLDGSIYKGKLNDFVISNDDNLHYSNLIFKPSNSKMVVISKEKVGYVERLAALSFFFLVFIIFCILLYGLVWLIKNLDDDRVGWFSINRSLMINANKILYKTRIQVTIVLTVVATLMVVGWTTYWYMNNEYRGQQDILIKDKIRKVQQNFEKQVFNEGKISTDENAIADFNNFADVNNADLTLYD
;
A
#
# COMPACT_ATOMS: atom_id res chain seq x y z
N PHE A 1 12.59 -25.92 25.08
CA PHE A 1 13.06 -24.52 25.22
C PHE A 1 12.54 -23.85 26.51
N PHE A 2 11.22 -23.84 26.79
CA PHE A 2 10.69 -23.40 28.10
C PHE A 2 11.29 -24.16 29.29
N ILE A 3 11.60 -25.44 29.10
CA ILE A 3 12.32 -26.27 30.08
C ILE A 3 13.70 -25.71 30.43
N VAL A 4 14.43 -25.18 29.44
CA VAL A 4 15.77 -24.59 29.66
C VAL A 4 15.63 -23.29 30.46
N PHE A 5 14.59 -22.49 30.20
CA PHE A 5 14.31 -21.29 30.99
C PHE A 5 13.85 -21.59 32.42
N ALA A 6 12.97 -22.57 32.60
CA ALA A 6 12.56 -23.03 33.92
C ALA A 6 13.78 -23.52 34.70
N LEU A 7 14.73 -24.18 34.02
CA LEU A 7 15.95 -24.69 34.62
C LEU A 7 16.96 -23.56 34.93
N VAL A 8 17.09 -22.54 34.08
CA VAL A 8 17.90 -21.34 34.38
C VAL A 8 17.30 -20.53 35.54
N LEU A 9 15.98 -20.29 35.53
CA LEU A 9 15.27 -19.62 36.64
C LEU A 9 15.38 -20.44 37.93
N PHE A 10 15.28 -21.76 37.85
CA PHE A 10 15.44 -22.67 38.98
C PHE A 10 16.88 -22.64 39.52
N ILE A 11 17.90 -22.65 38.66
CA ILE A 11 19.30 -22.54 39.07
C ILE A 11 19.56 -21.19 39.74
N ILE A 12 19.04 -20.09 39.18
CA ILE A 12 19.21 -18.74 39.75
C ILE A 12 18.46 -18.62 41.09
N GLY A 13 17.24 -19.13 41.16
CA GLY A 13 16.45 -19.20 42.39
C GLY A 13 17.16 -20.03 43.46
N ARG A 14 17.69 -21.21 43.09
CA ARG A 14 18.44 -22.10 43.98
C ARG A 14 19.76 -21.47 44.47
N ILE A 15 20.51 -20.79 43.59
CA ILE A 15 21.74 -20.09 43.97
C ILE A 15 21.44 -18.94 44.93
N THR A 16 20.34 -18.21 44.71
CA THR A 16 19.91 -17.10 45.58
C THR A 16 19.43 -17.62 46.93
N TYR A 17 18.69 -18.73 46.95
CA TYR A 17 18.20 -19.39 48.16
C TYR A 17 19.33 -19.98 49.01
N VAL A 18 20.33 -20.63 48.38
CA VAL A 18 21.42 -21.32 49.09
C VAL A 18 22.51 -20.37 49.59
N LYS A 19 22.76 -19.23 48.92
CA LYS A 19 23.89 -18.35 49.26
C LYS A 19 23.57 -17.16 50.17
N GLU A 20 22.31 -16.94 50.56
CA GLU A 20 21.83 -15.78 51.35
C GLU A 20 22.37 -14.41 50.89
N LYS A 21 22.91 -14.32 49.67
CA LYS A 21 23.49 -13.10 49.11
C LYS A 21 22.44 -12.35 48.32
N TYR A 22 22.43 -11.03 48.51
CA TYR A 22 21.58 -10.09 47.78
C TYR A 22 21.56 -10.39 46.28
N PHE A 23 20.35 -10.38 45.73
CA PHE A 23 20.07 -10.58 44.32
C PHE A 23 20.90 -9.62 43.46
N SER A 24 21.79 -10.14 42.61
CA SER A 24 22.65 -9.31 41.76
C SER A 24 21.85 -8.81 40.56
N VAL A 25 21.66 -7.49 40.49
CA VAL A 25 21.00 -6.81 39.36
C VAL A 25 21.63 -7.21 38.02
N GLY A 26 22.96 -7.39 37.96
CA GLY A 26 23.63 -7.79 36.73
C GLY A 26 23.23 -9.18 36.22
N LEU A 27 22.93 -10.11 37.13
CA LEU A 27 22.52 -11.47 36.77
C LEU A 27 21.07 -11.50 36.23
N LEU A 28 20.20 -10.66 36.78
CA LEU A 28 18.86 -10.43 36.25
C LEU A 28 18.90 -9.75 34.87
N SER A 29 19.76 -8.75 34.69
CA SER A 29 19.93 -8.07 33.39
C SER A 29 20.38 -9.04 32.30
N VAL A 30 21.31 -9.96 32.60
CA VAL A 30 21.74 -11.01 31.67
C VAL A 30 20.60 -11.96 31.34
N LEU A 31 19.82 -12.38 32.35
CA LEU A 31 18.65 -13.25 32.14
C LEU A 31 17.61 -12.59 31.22
N PHE A 32 17.28 -11.32 31.47
CA PHE A 32 16.34 -10.58 30.62
C PHE A 32 16.88 -10.33 29.22
N PHE A 33 18.17 -10.09 29.08
CA PHE A 33 18.79 -9.99 27.77
C PHE A 33 18.63 -11.31 26.98
N CYS A 34 18.88 -12.46 27.61
CA CYS A 34 18.66 -13.77 26.98
C CYS A 34 17.19 -14.01 26.61
N LEU A 35 16.24 -13.59 27.46
CA LEU A 35 14.80 -13.70 27.20
C LEU A 35 14.37 -12.79 26.04
N ALA A 36 14.83 -11.55 26.02
CA ALA A 36 14.59 -10.58 24.95
C ALA A 36 15.16 -11.09 23.62
N PHE A 37 16.38 -11.62 23.64
CA PHE A 37 17.04 -12.17 22.46
C PHE A 37 16.27 -13.33 21.86
N ASN A 38 15.81 -14.29 22.67
CA ASN A 38 15.04 -15.38 22.15
C ASN A 38 13.65 -14.97 21.63
N THR A 39 12.98 -14.10 22.37
CA THR A 39 11.65 -13.59 22.00
C THR A 39 11.74 -12.84 20.68
N SER A 40 12.76 -12.00 20.51
CA SER A 40 13.04 -11.29 19.26
C SER A 40 13.25 -12.24 18.09
N ILE A 41 14.09 -13.27 18.22
CA ILE A 41 14.31 -14.26 17.15
C ILE A 41 12.99 -14.95 16.73
N LYS A 42 12.17 -15.36 17.71
CA LYS A 42 10.88 -16.00 17.43
C LYS A 42 9.90 -15.06 16.77
N TYR A 43 9.83 -13.82 17.24
CA TYR A 43 8.96 -12.79 16.69
C TYR A 43 9.29 -12.52 15.23
N ILE A 44 10.57 -12.37 14.90
CA ILE A 44 11.04 -12.12 13.52
C ILE A 44 10.74 -13.34 12.65
N LYS A 45 11.02 -14.55 13.12
CA LYS A 45 10.68 -15.78 12.37
C LYS A 45 9.18 -15.91 12.12
N TYR A 46 8.35 -15.59 13.11
CA TYR A 46 6.90 -15.60 12.95
C TYR A 46 6.44 -14.55 11.93
N LYS A 47 6.99 -13.34 12.00
CA LYS A 47 6.72 -12.27 11.04
C LYS A 47 7.09 -12.71 9.61
N ASP A 48 8.25 -13.34 9.42
CA ASP A 48 8.69 -13.86 8.12
C ASP A 48 7.76 -14.96 7.57
N ILE A 49 7.31 -15.90 8.43
CA ILE A 49 6.38 -16.96 8.01
C ILE A 49 5.03 -16.37 7.61
N LYS A 50 4.48 -15.50 8.45
CA LYS A 50 3.20 -14.84 8.18
C LYS A 50 3.25 -14.04 6.88
N GLU A 51 4.33 -13.29 6.69
CA GLU A 51 4.56 -12.49 5.51
C GLU A 51 4.63 -13.35 4.24
N ARG A 52 5.29 -14.51 4.28
CA ARG A 52 5.32 -15.44 3.15
C ARG A 52 3.92 -15.93 2.79
N SER A 53 3.10 -16.30 3.77
CA SER A 53 1.71 -16.70 3.53
C SER A 53 0.87 -15.59 2.89
N GLU A 54 1.04 -14.35 3.35
CA GLU A 54 0.38 -13.18 2.75
C GLU A 54 0.84 -12.98 1.29
N ARG A 55 2.13 -13.15 1.02
CA ARG A 55 2.70 -13.00 -0.32
C ARG A 55 2.24 -14.09 -1.29
N GLU A 56 2.07 -15.32 -0.83
CA GLU A 56 1.49 -16.41 -1.61
C GLU A 56 0.03 -16.11 -1.98
N LEU A 57 -0.76 -15.58 -1.03
CA LEU A 57 -2.14 -15.14 -1.30
C LEU A 57 -2.16 -14.00 -2.33
N LEU A 58 -1.23 -13.05 -2.22
CA LEU A 58 -1.07 -11.95 -3.16
C LEU A 58 -0.77 -12.46 -4.58
N ALA A 59 0.13 -13.43 -4.72
CA ALA A 59 0.46 -14.05 -6.01
C ALA A 59 -0.75 -14.72 -6.66
N ARG A 60 -1.62 -15.36 -5.88
CA ARG A 60 -2.89 -15.94 -6.38
C ARG A 60 -3.90 -14.86 -6.77
N LYS A 61 -4.02 -13.77 -5.99
CA LYS A 61 -4.88 -12.63 -6.33
C LYS A 61 -4.44 -11.94 -7.62
N VAL A 62 -3.14 -11.79 -7.84
CA VAL A 62 -2.57 -11.21 -9.08
C VAL A 62 -2.83 -12.13 -10.28
N GLN A 63 -2.92 -13.45 -10.07
CA GLN A 63 -3.35 -14.39 -11.10
C GLN A 63 -4.84 -14.29 -11.42
N SER A 64 -5.71 -14.08 -10.43
CA SER A 64 -7.16 -13.99 -10.66
C SER A 64 -7.50 -12.66 -11.36
N SER A 65 -7.69 -12.72 -12.67
CA SER A 65 -8.10 -11.58 -13.49
C SER A 65 -9.51 -11.05 -13.16
N GLU A 66 -10.30 -11.77 -12.37
CA GLU A 66 -11.65 -11.34 -11.97
C GLU A 66 -11.59 -10.44 -10.74
N ASP A 67 -11.92 -9.16 -10.93
CA ASP A 67 -12.13 -8.23 -9.83
C ASP A 67 -13.64 -8.01 -9.62
N PRO A 68 -14.21 -8.49 -8.49
CA PRO A 68 -15.64 -8.37 -8.20
C PRO A 68 -16.15 -6.92 -8.24
N ASN A 69 -15.31 -5.95 -7.88
CA ASN A 69 -15.68 -4.54 -7.92
C ASN A 69 -15.82 -4.03 -9.36
N ALA A 70 -14.93 -4.45 -10.27
CA ALA A 70 -15.06 -4.18 -11.69
C ALA A 70 -16.37 -4.77 -12.25
N ILE A 71 -16.69 -6.01 -11.90
CA ILE A 71 -17.92 -6.69 -12.33
C ILE A 71 -19.17 -5.90 -11.91
N ILE A 72 -19.23 -5.46 -10.65
CA ILE A 72 -20.35 -4.65 -10.14
C ILE A 72 -20.42 -3.29 -10.83
N ALA A 73 -19.26 -2.63 -11.01
CA ALA A 73 -19.19 -1.31 -11.65
C ALA A 73 -19.62 -1.36 -13.13
N LEU A 74 -19.19 -2.38 -13.88
CA LEU A 74 -19.59 -2.61 -15.27
C LEU A 74 -21.08 -2.94 -15.40
N SER A 75 -21.62 -3.73 -14.46
CA SER A 75 -23.06 -4.01 -14.41
C SER A 75 -23.88 -2.74 -14.18
N LYS A 76 -23.46 -1.88 -13.25
CA LYS A 76 -24.08 -0.56 -13.01
C LYS A 76 -24.01 0.31 -14.26
N LEU A 77 -22.83 0.41 -14.88
CA LEU A 77 -22.60 1.18 -16.12
C LEU A 77 -23.53 0.71 -17.24
N GLU A 78 -23.61 -0.61 -17.48
CA GLU A 78 -24.49 -1.18 -18.51
C GLU A 78 -25.94 -0.73 -18.34
N ARG A 79 -26.49 -0.88 -17.14
CA ARG A 79 -27.88 -0.48 -16.87
C ARG A 79 -28.11 1.00 -17.12
N GLN A 80 -27.17 1.85 -16.68
CA GLN A 80 -27.28 3.29 -16.88
C GLN A 80 -27.24 3.67 -18.37
N LEU A 81 -26.44 2.98 -19.18
CA LEU A 81 -26.35 3.24 -20.62
C LEU A 81 -27.57 2.72 -21.40
N LEU A 82 -28.15 1.59 -20.99
CA LEU A 82 -29.36 1.05 -21.64
C LEU A 82 -30.61 1.91 -21.41
N GLU A 83 -30.67 2.59 -20.26
CA GLU A 83 -31.78 3.48 -19.88
C GLU A 83 -31.57 4.94 -20.33
N ASP A 84 -30.48 5.24 -21.02
CA ASP A 84 -30.06 6.61 -21.33
C ASP A 84 -30.78 7.20 -22.57
N GLU A 85 -31.69 8.15 -22.32
CA GLU A 85 -32.39 8.88 -23.38
C GLU A 85 -31.46 9.71 -24.27
N PHE A 86 -30.33 10.21 -23.75
CA PHE A 86 -29.37 10.97 -24.55
C PHE A 86 -28.78 10.08 -25.64
N LEU A 87 -28.41 8.83 -25.34
CA LEU A 87 -27.89 7.89 -26.33
C LEU A 87 -28.94 7.61 -27.41
N VAL A 88 -30.20 7.40 -27.02
CA VAL A 88 -31.28 7.19 -27.98
C VAL A 88 -31.41 8.40 -28.93
N LYS A 89 -31.35 9.63 -28.41
CA LYS A 89 -31.41 10.86 -29.22
C LYS A 89 -30.19 11.00 -30.12
N TYR A 90 -29.00 10.71 -29.60
CA TYR A 90 -27.74 10.74 -30.34
C TYR A 90 -27.77 9.80 -31.56
N PHE A 91 -28.09 8.52 -31.35
CA PHE A 91 -28.14 7.50 -32.40
C PHE A 91 -29.36 7.62 -33.34
N THR A 92 -30.34 8.46 -33.00
CA THR A 92 -31.43 8.83 -33.92
C THR A 92 -30.98 9.90 -34.91
N ASN A 93 -30.16 10.86 -34.46
CA ASN A 93 -29.74 12.04 -35.24
C ASN A 93 -28.32 11.92 -35.80
N ASN A 94 -27.99 10.76 -36.40
CA ASN A 94 -26.64 10.39 -36.83
C ASN A 94 -25.93 11.41 -37.75
N GLN A 95 -26.65 12.25 -38.48
CA GLN A 95 -26.07 13.22 -39.43
C GLN A 95 -25.59 14.54 -38.77
N THR A 96 -26.05 14.85 -37.56
CA THR A 96 -25.67 16.06 -36.80
C THR A 96 -25.01 15.70 -35.45
N ALA A 97 -24.66 14.43 -35.28
CA ALA A 97 -24.20 13.87 -34.02
C ALA A 97 -22.77 14.34 -33.73
N ASN A 98 -22.58 15.12 -32.66
CA ASN A 98 -21.26 15.58 -32.26
C ASN A 98 -20.59 14.55 -31.33
N PHE A 99 -19.54 13.89 -31.82
CA PHE A 99 -18.79 12.89 -31.04
C PHE A 99 -18.17 13.43 -29.75
N ALA A 100 -17.74 14.70 -29.71
CA ALA A 100 -17.20 15.30 -28.48
C ALA A 100 -18.26 15.37 -27.37
N VAL A 101 -19.51 15.64 -27.73
CA VAL A 101 -20.64 15.65 -26.78
C VAL A 101 -20.91 14.24 -26.25
N LEU A 102 -20.91 13.22 -27.13
CA LEU A 102 -21.03 11.83 -26.70
C LEU A 102 -19.89 11.45 -25.74
N LYS A 103 -18.65 11.81 -26.06
CA LYS A 103 -17.48 11.51 -25.22
C LYS A 103 -17.58 12.13 -23.83
N ASN A 104 -18.01 13.39 -23.75
CA ASN A 104 -18.23 14.07 -22.48
C ASN A 104 -19.40 13.46 -21.69
N HIS A 105 -20.48 13.06 -22.36
CA HIS A 105 -21.62 12.41 -21.74
C HIS A 105 -21.24 11.05 -21.14
N ILE A 106 -20.54 10.20 -21.91
CA ILE A 106 -20.06 8.89 -21.42
C ILE A 106 -19.07 9.04 -20.27
N ARG A 107 -18.22 10.08 -20.28
CA ARG A 107 -17.29 10.37 -19.17
C ARG A 107 -18.01 10.47 -17.82
N GLY A 108 -19.23 11.01 -17.81
CA GLY A 108 -20.05 11.14 -16.59
C GLY A 108 -20.43 9.80 -15.95
N TYR A 109 -20.52 8.72 -16.73
CA TYR A 109 -20.81 7.37 -16.21
C TYR A 109 -19.56 6.61 -15.77
N LEU A 110 -18.37 7.05 -16.19
CA LEU A 110 -17.09 6.41 -15.88
C LEU A 110 -16.52 6.93 -14.55
N ASP A 111 -17.37 6.97 -13.52
CA ASP A 111 -17.06 7.45 -12.18
C ASP A 111 -16.65 6.32 -11.22
N GLY A 112 -16.30 6.70 -9.98
CA GLY A 112 -16.01 5.75 -8.90
C GLY A 112 -14.93 4.73 -9.26
N TYR A 113 -15.30 3.45 -9.31
CA TYR A 113 -14.37 2.35 -9.57
C TYR A 113 -13.78 2.36 -10.98
N LEU A 114 -14.52 2.88 -11.97
CA LEU A 114 -14.13 2.86 -13.38
C LEU A 114 -13.04 3.89 -13.71
N THR A 115 -12.76 4.83 -12.81
CA THR A 115 -11.64 5.79 -12.93
C THR A 115 -10.26 5.13 -13.00
N ARG A 116 -10.16 3.86 -12.57
CA ARG A 116 -8.96 3.02 -12.65
C ARG A 116 -8.62 2.57 -14.08
N TYR A 117 -9.52 2.81 -15.03
CA TYR A 117 -9.36 2.43 -16.43
C TYR A 117 -9.17 3.68 -17.30
N ASP A 118 -8.31 3.56 -18.31
CA ASP A 118 -8.36 4.44 -19.47
C ASP A 118 -9.47 3.93 -20.39
N TYR A 119 -10.23 4.85 -21.00
CA TYR A 119 -11.38 4.48 -21.81
C TYR A 119 -11.32 5.06 -23.22
N ASN A 120 -11.78 4.28 -24.18
CA ASN A 120 -12.07 4.74 -25.53
C ASN A 120 -13.50 4.37 -25.88
N ILE A 121 -14.18 5.22 -26.66
CA ILE A 121 -15.53 4.94 -27.14
C ILE A 121 -15.59 5.03 -28.65
N PHE A 122 -16.46 4.23 -29.25
CA PHE A 122 -16.70 4.22 -30.68
C PHE A 122 -18.19 4.07 -30.96
N ASP A 123 -18.70 4.87 -31.88
CA ASP A 123 -20.09 4.96 -32.27
C ASP A 123 -20.32 4.37 -33.66
N TYR A 124 -21.09 3.29 -33.74
CA TYR A 124 -21.43 2.63 -35.00
C TYR A 124 -22.93 2.74 -35.26
N ASN A 125 -23.31 2.96 -36.51
CA ASN A 125 -24.72 2.94 -36.89
C ASN A 125 -25.27 1.51 -36.95
N LYS A 126 -26.56 1.39 -37.28
CA LYS A 126 -27.25 0.09 -37.47
C LYS A 126 -26.64 -0.84 -38.55
N PHE A 127 -25.81 -0.31 -39.44
CA PHE A 127 -25.09 -1.06 -40.48
C PHE A 127 -23.64 -1.32 -40.09
N GLU A 128 -23.29 -1.12 -38.82
CA GLU A 128 -21.96 -1.42 -38.28
C GLU A 128 -20.84 -0.54 -38.83
N THR A 129 -21.17 0.57 -39.49
CA THR A 129 -20.19 1.56 -39.93
C THR A 129 -20.04 2.67 -38.90
N ALA A 130 -18.79 3.09 -38.68
CA ALA A 130 -18.47 4.17 -37.75
C ALA A 130 -19.14 5.48 -38.21
N ILE A 131 -19.72 6.22 -37.27
CA ILE A 131 -20.48 7.45 -37.58
C ILE A 131 -19.52 8.64 -37.69
N ASN A 132 -18.66 8.86 -36.69
CA ASN A 132 -17.88 10.10 -36.58
C ASN A 132 -16.36 9.92 -36.49
N ASN A 133 -15.87 8.79 -36.01
CA ASN A 133 -14.45 8.65 -35.65
C ASN A 133 -13.63 8.05 -36.82
N ALA A 134 -12.76 8.86 -37.42
CA ALA A 134 -11.86 8.45 -38.50
C ALA A 134 -10.78 7.43 -38.05
N GLU A 135 -10.49 7.36 -36.75
CA GLU A 135 -9.60 6.38 -36.12
C GLU A 135 -10.36 5.16 -35.55
N ALA A 136 -11.68 5.10 -35.75
CA ALA A 136 -12.49 3.97 -35.28
C ALA A 136 -11.99 2.67 -35.91
N GLN A 137 -11.79 1.68 -35.04
CA GLN A 137 -11.53 0.32 -35.50
C GLN A 137 -12.81 -0.27 -36.11
N PRO A 138 -12.73 -1.23 -37.05
CA PRO A 138 -13.92 -1.96 -37.49
C PRO A 138 -14.58 -2.70 -36.33
N ILE A 139 -15.92 -2.73 -36.28
CA ILE A 139 -16.65 -3.40 -35.19
C ILE A 139 -16.31 -4.90 -35.12
N GLU A 140 -15.93 -5.50 -36.26
CA GLU A 140 -15.50 -6.89 -36.38
C GLU A 140 -14.31 -7.22 -35.47
N LYS A 141 -13.47 -6.24 -35.12
CA LYS A 141 -12.40 -6.42 -34.14
C LYS A 141 -12.96 -6.96 -32.83
N TYR A 142 -14.03 -6.35 -32.32
CA TYR A 142 -14.63 -6.72 -31.04
C TYR A 142 -15.39 -8.05 -31.12
N LYS A 143 -16.06 -8.31 -32.25
CA LYS A 143 -16.70 -9.62 -32.51
C LYS A 143 -15.68 -10.75 -32.50
N ARG A 144 -14.54 -10.56 -33.17
CA ARG A 144 -13.41 -11.51 -33.15
C ARG A 144 -12.82 -11.70 -31.75
N LEU A 145 -12.80 -10.66 -30.91
CA LEU A 145 -12.38 -10.81 -29.51
C LEU A 145 -13.32 -11.73 -28.74
N VAL A 146 -14.63 -11.63 -28.97
CA VAL A 146 -15.63 -12.56 -28.38
C VAL A 146 -15.41 -13.98 -28.91
N GLU A 147 -15.28 -14.16 -30.23
CA GLU A 147 -15.05 -15.47 -30.86
C GLU A 147 -13.73 -16.14 -30.44
N SER A 148 -12.68 -15.34 -30.19
CA SER A 148 -11.37 -15.82 -29.71
C SER A 148 -11.33 -16.12 -28.20
N GLY A 149 -12.48 -16.07 -27.54
CA GLY A 149 -12.66 -16.56 -26.18
C GLY A 149 -12.63 -15.51 -25.08
N SER A 150 -12.97 -14.24 -25.38
CA SER A 150 -13.26 -13.26 -24.33
C SER A 150 -14.40 -13.74 -23.44
N VAL A 151 -14.25 -13.59 -22.13
CA VAL A 151 -15.20 -14.11 -21.13
C VAL A 151 -16.26 -13.06 -20.90
N LYS A 152 -17.54 -13.44 -21.04
CA LYS A 152 -18.66 -12.55 -20.72
C LYS A 152 -18.70 -12.31 -19.21
N THR A 153 -18.83 -11.05 -18.80
CA THR A 153 -18.91 -10.69 -17.38
C THR A 153 -20.22 -11.21 -16.78
N GLU A 154 -20.18 -11.99 -15.69
CA GLU A 154 -21.37 -12.66 -15.13
C GLU A 154 -22.54 -11.72 -14.79
N ALA A 155 -22.24 -10.48 -14.38
CA ALA A 155 -23.24 -9.49 -13.98
C ALA A 155 -23.68 -8.54 -15.11
N SER A 156 -23.23 -8.75 -16.34
CA SER A 156 -23.47 -7.85 -17.48
C SER A 156 -23.79 -8.62 -18.76
N ASN A 157 -24.73 -8.11 -19.55
CA ASN A 157 -25.13 -8.73 -20.80
C ASN A 157 -24.27 -8.35 -22.00
N PHE A 158 -23.57 -7.22 -21.92
CA PHE A 158 -22.89 -6.58 -23.05
C PHE A 158 -21.41 -6.31 -22.81
N PHE A 159 -20.88 -6.51 -21.60
CA PHE A 159 -19.44 -6.41 -21.32
C PHE A 159 -18.74 -7.77 -21.32
N TYR A 160 -17.52 -7.74 -21.85
CA TYR A 160 -16.62 -8.87 -21.96
C TYR A 160 -15.26 -8.51 -21.40
N GLN A 161 -14.64 -9.47 -20.71
CA GLN A 161 -13.24 -9.41 -20.34
C GLN A 161 -12.39 -10.01 -21.44
N VAL A 162 -11.37 -9.27 -21.89
CA VAL A 162 -10.42 -9.76 -22.89
C VAL A 162 -9.67 -10.96 -22.32
N ASN A 163 -9.64 -12.06 -23.06
CA ASN A 163 -8.91 -13.24 -22.63
C ASN A 163 -7.39 -13.01 -22.65
N ASN A 164 -6.67 -13.71 -21.79
CA ASN A 164 -5.21 -13.70 -21.71
C ASN A 164 -4.57 -12.36 -21.32
N THR A 165 -5.31 -11.46 -20.66
CA THR A 165 -4.74 -10.26 -20.04
C THR A 165 -4.02 -10.64 -18.75
N PHE A 166 -2.75 -11.01 -18.87
CA PHE A 166 -1.95 -11.39 -17.71
C PHE A 166 -1.58 -10.15 -16.89
N GLY A 167 -2.34 -9.90 -15.82
CA GLY A 167 -2.24 -8.75 -14.93
C GLY A 167 -2.54 -7.38 -15.56
N TYR A 168 -3.28 -7.41 -16.66
CA TYR A 168 -4.14 -6.31 -17.07
C TYR A 168 -5.59 -6.78 -16.93
N GLN A 169 -6.48 -5.85 -16.66
CA GLN A 169 -7.91 -6.10 -16.68
C GLN A 169 -8.47 -5.21 -17.80
N ASP A 170 -8.51 -5.75 -19.01
CA ASP A 170 -9.10 -5.03 -20.12
C ASP A 170 -10.50 -5.56 -20.35
N TYR A 171 -11.46 -4.65 -20.39
CA TYR A 171 -12.85 -4.92 -20.65
C TYR A 171 -13.27 -4.19 -21.91
N PHE A 172 -14.26 -4.73 -22.61
CA PHE A 172 -14.93 -4.00 -23.67
C PHE A 172 -16.43 -4.29 -23.62
N GLY A 173 -17.23 -3.26 -23.86
CA GLY A 173 -18.68 -3.35 -23.99
C GLY A 173 -19.10 -3.29 -25.46
N ILE A 174 -20.00 -4.18 -25.88
CA ILE A 174 -20.72 -4.10 -27.16
C ILE A 174 -22.18 -3.77 -26.85
N ILE A 175 -22.51 -2.49 -26.74
CA ILE A 175 -23.78 -2.02 -26.18
C ILE A 175 -24.73 -1.63 -27.32
N PRO A 176 -25.83 -2.39 -27.55
CA PRO A 176 -26.81 -2.02 -28.56
C PRO A 176 -27.69 -0.88 -28.06
N VAL A 177 -27.87 0.15 -28.87
CA VAL A 177 -28.81 1.25 -28.60
C VAL A 177 -30.09 1.00 -29.39
N VAL A 178 -31.17 0.70 -28.67
CA VAL A 178 -32.46 0.30 -29.25
C VAL A 178 -33.57 1.28 -28.86
N LYS A 179 -34.51 1.51 -29.77
CA LYS A 179 -35.75 2.25 -29.52
C LYS A 179 -36.93 1.49 -30.11
N ASN A 180 -37.92 1.15 -29.29
CA ASN A 180 -39.11 0.40 -29.72
C ASN A 180 -38.76 -0.87 -30.52
N ASN A 181 -37.84 -1.70 -30.00
CA ASN A 181 -37.31 -2.89 -30.66
C ASN A 181 -36.54 -2.69 -31.98
N ASN A 182 -36.27 -1.45 -32.40
CA ASN A 182 -35.42 -1.16 -33.55
C ASN A 182 -34.00 -0.77 -33.10
N LEU A 183 -32.99 -1.42 -33.68
CA LEU A 183 -31.59 -1.07 -33.48
C LEU A 183 -31.27 0.27 -34.17
N LEU A 184 -30.83 1.25 -33.38
CA LEU A 184 -30.41 2.56 -33.88
C LEU A 184 -28.91 2.57 -34.18
N GLY A 185 -28.12 1.91 -33.34
CA GLY A 185 -26.68 1.78 -33.49
C GLY A 185 -26.07 0.97 -32.35
N THR A 186 -24.74 0.89 -32.34
CA THR A 186 -23.96 0.19 -31.32
C THR A 186 -22.90 1.11 -30.76
N LEU A 187 -22.83 1.20 -29.43
CA LEU A 187 -21.78 1.89 -28.71
C LEU A 187 -20.76 0.84 -28.25
N ILE A 188 -19.51 1.03 -28.65
CA ILE A 188 -18.38 0.29 -28.08
C ILE A 188 -17.70 1.14 -27.02
N ILE A 189 -17.43 0.54 -25.87
CA ILE A 189 -16.61 1.14 -24.81
C ILE A 189 -15.45 0.20 -24.53
N GLU A 190 -14.22 0.61 -24.84
CA GLU A 190 -13.00 -0.06 -24.38
C GLU A 190 -12.60 0.51 -23.02
N LEU A 191 -12.26 -0.37 -22.07
CA LEU A 191 -11.73 -0.02 -20.76
C LEU A 191 -10.42 -0.77 -20.57
N ARG A 192 -9.30 -0.06 -20.55
CA ARG A 192 -7.97 -0.63 -20.34
C ARG A 192 -7.48 -0.28 -18.95
N SER A 193 -7.06 -1.28 -18.19
CA SER A 193 -6.54 -1.02 -16.84
C SER A 193 -5.31 -0.12 -16.93
N LYS A 194 -5.30 0.99 -16.18
CA LYS A 194 -4.12 1.85 -16.10
C LYS A 194 -2.95 1.02 -15.56
N PRO A 195 -1.74 1.11 -16.15
CA PRO A 195 -0.56 0.46 -15.57
C PRO A 195 -0.40 0.95 -14.13
N TYR A 196 -0.02 0.03 -13.23
CA TYR A 196 0.12 0.28 -11.80
C TYR A 196 1.29 1.23 -11.53
N ASN A 197 1.10 2.51 -11.87
CA ASN A 197 2.10 3.56 -11.74
C ASN A 197 2.05 4.09 -10.31
N TYR A 198 2.94 3.54 -9.48
CA TYR A 198 3.22 4.01 -8.13
C TYR A 198 3.74 5.47 -8.09
N SER A 199 4.09 6.04 -9.24
CA SER A 199 4.77 7.32 -9.39
C SER A 199 3.85 8.55 -9.45
N ASN A 200 2.52 8.41 -9.42
CA ASN A 200 1.62 9.54 -9.64
C ASN A 200 0.49 9.66 -8.61
N ARG A 201 0.81 9.70 -7.30
CA ARG A 201 -0.14 10.12 -6.28
C ARG A 201 0.43 11.15 -5.31
N LEU A 202 -0.31 12.24 -5.18
CA LEU A 202 -0.32 13.18 -4.06
C LEU A 202 -0.40 12.38 -2.73
N PRO A 203 0.21 12.83 -1.62
CA PRO A 203 0.11 12.11 -0.34
C PRO A 203 -1.34 11.80 0.04
N ASP A 204 -1.60 10.56 0.49
CA ASP A 204 -2.92 9.97 0.81
C ASP A 204 -3.77 10.72 1.86
N LEU A 205 -3.34 11.89 2.34
CA LEU A 205 -3.98 12.67 3.40
C LEU A 205 -5.33 13.29 3.00
N LEU A 206 -5.68 13.31 1.71
CA LEU A 206 -6.92 13.91 1.19
C LEU A 206 -7.84 12.91 0.46
N ALA A 207 -7.45 11.64 0.34
CA ALA A 207 -8.29 10.61 -0.28
C ALA A 207 -9.12 9.90 0.79
N ASP A 208 -10.45 9.96 0.67
CA ASP A 208 -11.39 9.28 1.57
C ASP A 208 -10.94 7.84 1.87
N GLN A 209 -10.89 7.50 3.17
CA GLN A 209 -10.46 6.21 3.73
C GLN A 209 -11.44 5.05 3.42
N LYS A 210 -11.94 4.93 2.20
CA LYS A 210 -12.68 3.75 1.76
C LYS A 210 -11.70 2.67 1.33
N TYR A 211 -11.27 1.86 2.32
CA TYR A 211 -10.68 0.52 2.16
C TYR A 211 -9.90 0.31 0.84
N ASN A 212 -8.76 0.98 0.71
CA ASN A 212 -7.92 0.85 -0.46
C ASN A 212 -7.21 -0.50 -0.45
N LYS A 213 -7.63 -1.43 -1.33
CA LYS A 213 -6.84 -2.62 -1.71
C LYS A 213 -5.37 -2.26 -2.06
N ASP A 214 -5.12 -0.99 -2.42
CA ASP A 214 -3.81 -0.43 -2.78
C ASP A 214 -2.79 -0.45 -1.60
N GLU A 215 -3.21 -0.49 -0.33
CA GLU A 215 -2.27 -0.64 0.81
C GLU A 215 -1.61 -2.02 0.87
N GLU A 216 -2.33 -3.08 0.46
CA GLU A 216 -1.86 -4.48 0.53
C GLU A 216 -0.61 -4.70 -0.35
N PHE A 217 -0.48 -3.90 -1.43
CA PHE A 217 0.62 -3.98 -2.40
C PHE A 217 1.75 -2.98 -2.16
N LYS A 218 1.58 -2.01 -1.26
CA LYS A 218 2.49 -0.85 -1.10
C LYS A 218 3.94 -1.22 -0.80
N ASN A 219 4.16 -2.33 -0.09
CA ASN A 219 5.48 -2.80 0.33
C ASN A 219 6.02 -3.94 -0.56
N TYR A 220 5.37 -4.23 -1.68
CA TYR A 220 5.73 -5.30 -2.59
C TYR A 220 6.05 -4.74 -3.97
N SER A 221 7.09 -5.27 -4.59
CA SER A 221 7.31 -5.09 -6.02
C SER A 221 6.81 -6.32 -6.74
N ILE A 222 6.15 -6.17 -7.87
CA ILE A 222 5.54 -7.29 -8.61
C ILE A 222 6.00 -7.23 -10.06
N ALA A 223 6.29 -8.38 -10.65
CA ALA A 223 6.51 -8.55 -12.07
C ALA A 223 5.70 -9.70 -12.63
N LEU A 224 5.28 -9.50 -13.88
CA LEU A 224 4.46 -10.41 -14.65
C LEU A 224 5.24 -10.79 -15.90
N TYR A 225 5.46 -12.08 -16.09
CA TYR A 225 6.12 -12.63 -17.25
C TYR A 225 5.17 -13.49 -18.08
N SER A 226 5.22 -13.29 -19.38
CA SER A 226 4.56 -14.13 -20.38
C SER A 226 5.61 -14.74 -21.29
N ASN A 227 5.64 -16.08 -21.40
CA ASN A 227 6.67 -16.84 -22.12
C ASN A 227 8.10 -16.40 -21.76
N ASN A 228 8.36 -16.25 -20.45
CA ASN A 228 9.62 -15.73 -19.89
C ASN A 228 10.01 -14.30 -20.31
N LYS A 229 9.13 -13.52 -20.95
CA LYS A 229 9.37 -12.09 -21.23
C LYS A 229 8.61 -11.24 -20.24
N LEU A 230 9.25 -10.21 -19.71
CA LEU A 230 8.61 -9.24 -18.82
C LEU A 230 7.49 -8.53 -19.58
N LEU A 231 6.26 -8.71 -19.09
CA LEU A 231 5.07 -8.05 -19.63
C LEU A 231 4.82 -6.73 -18.89
N ASN A 232 4.91 -6.77 -17.55
CA ASN A 232 4.62 -5.62 -16.70
C ASN A 232 5.36 -5.74 -15.37
N GLN A 233 5.67 -4.61 -14.74
CA GLN A 233 6.26 -4.53 -13.41
C GLN A 233 5.71 -3.34 -12.62
N SER A 234 5.70 -3.46 -11.30
CA SER A 234 5.33 -2.40 -10.36
C SER A 234 6.18 -2.46 -9.09
N GLY A 235 6.32 -1.32 -8.40
CA GLY A 235 7.10 -1.19 -7.18
C GLY A 235 8.53 -0.65 -7.40
N THR A 236 9.38 -0.82 -6.39
CA THR A 236 10.74 -0.26 -6.32
C THR A 236 11.81 -1.18 -6.89
N TYR A 237 11.58 -2.50 -6.88
CA TYR A 237 12.52 -3.49 -7.41
C TYR A 237 12.45 -3.52 -8.95
N THR A 238 13.61 -3.38 -9.60
CA THR A 238 13.71 -3.44 -11.06
C THR A 238 13.88 -4.89 -11.51
N TYR A 239 12.98 -5.35 -12.38
CA TYR A 239 13.01 -6.72 -12.88
C TYR A 239 13.73 -6.83 -14.23
N PRO A 240 14.45 -7.93 -14.49
CA PRO A 240 15.07 -8.17 -15.79
C PRO A 240 14.02 -8.47 -16.86
N LEU A 241 14.30 -8.08 -18.10
CA LEU A 241 13.40 -8.33 -19.24
C LEU A 241 13.25 -9.83 -19.54
N ASP A 242 14.29 -10.61 -19.29
CA ASP A 242 14.29 -12.06 -19.40
C ASP A 242 14.02 -12.70 -18.03
N GLY A 243 12.86 -13.34 -17.91
CA GLY A 243 12.41 -14.07 -16.74
C GLY A 243 12.98 -15.48 -16.63
N SER A 244 13.76 -15.96 -17.60
CA SER A 244 14.39 -17.30 -17.57
C SER A 244 15.29 -17.50 -16.34
N ILE A 245 15.80 -16.40 -15.77
CA ILE A 245 16.59 -16.40 -14.54
C ILE A 245 15.79 -16.93 -13.33
N TYR A 246 14.46 -16.80 -13.35
CA TYR A 246 13.58 -17.22 -12.27
C TYR A 246 13.14 -18.67 -12.48
N LYS A 247 13.78 -19.57 -11.73
CA LYS A 247 13.47 -21.00 -11.73
C LYS A 247 12.24 -21.31 -10.88
N GLY A 248 11.06 -20.95 -11.38
CA GLY A 248 9.77 -21.35 -10.79
C GLY A 248 9.34 -22.77 -11.18
N LYS A 249 8.47 -23.37 -10.36
CA LYS A 249 7.84 -24.69 -10.57
C LYS A 249 6.32 -24.53 -10.81
N LEU A 250 5.74 -25.39 -11.64
CA LEU A 250 4.33 -25.31 -12.02
C LEU A 250 3.41 -25.44 -10.80
N ASN A 251 2.48 -24.48 -10.65
CA ASN A 251 1.49 -24.39 -9.58
C ASN A 251 2.08 -24.49 -8.15
N ASP A 252 3.34 -24.09 -7.99
CA ASP A 252 4.07 -24.16 -6.74
C ASP A 252 4.84 -22.84 -6.51
N PHE A 253 5.15 -22.55 -5.25
CA PHE A 253 5.85 -21.33 -4.85
C PHE A 253 7.33 -21.63 -4.62
N VAL A 254 8.19 -20.88 -5.31
CA VAL A 254 9.65 -20.99 -5.15
C VAL A 254 10.21 -19.67 -4.68
N ILE A 255 10.98 -19.70 -3.59
CA ILE A 255 11.67 -18.52 -3.08
C ILE A 255 13.09 -18.49 -3.66
N SER A 256 13.41 -17.37 -4.30
CA SER A 256 14.78 -17.03 -4.72
C SER A 256 15.21 -15.77 -4.01
N ASN A 257 16.44 -15.73 -3.53
CA ASN A 257 16.98 -14.55 -2.87
C ASN A 257 17.91 -13.81 -3.84
N ASP A 258 17.75 -12.49 -3.91
CA ASP A 258 18.74 -11.62 -4.52
C ASP A 258 19.60 -11.04 -3.38
N ASP A 259 20.83 -11.54 -3.26
CA ASP A 259 21.75 -11.14 -2.20
C ASP A 259 22.42 -9.78 -2.49
N ASN A 260 22.45 -9.33 -3.74
CA ASN A 260 23.06 -8.05 -4.12
C ASN A 260 22.15 -6.87 -3.77
N LEU A 261 20.85 -7.02 -4.05
CA LEU A 261 19.86 -5.97 -3.78
C LEU A 261 19.19 -6.14 -2.41
N HIS A 262 19.49 -7.22 -1.67
CA HIS A 262 18.84 -7.60 -0.41
C HIS A 262 17.32 -7.84 -0.53
N TYR A 263 16.85 -8.33 -1.68
CA TYR A 263 15.45 -8.70 -1.89
C TYR A 263 15.23 -10.21 -1.78
N SER A 264 14.03 -10.59 -1.35
CA SER A 264 13.52 -11.95 -1.42
C SER A 264 12.41 -11.98 -2.45
N ASN A 265 12.57 -12.85 -3.46
CA ASN A 265 11.71 -12.95 -4.63
C ASN A 265 10.88 -14.23 -4.52
N LEU A 266 9.56 -14.10 -4.48
CA LEU A 266 8.63 -15.21 -4.53
C LEU A 266 8.21 -15.42 -5.98
N ILE A 267 8.48 -16.61 -6.50
CA ILE A 267 8.20 -16.98 -7.89
C ILE A 267 7.03 -17.96 -7.89
N PHE A 268 5.99 -17.64 -8.66
CA PHE A 268 4.81 -18.47 -8.85
C PHE A 268 4.52 -18.67 -10.34
N LYS A 269 4.43 -19.92 -10.80
CA LYS A 269 4.10 -20.25 -12.19
C LYS A 269 2.71 -20.88 -12.30
N PRO A 270 1.65 -20.09 -12.53
CA PRO A 270 0.31 -20.62 -12.72
C PRO A 270 0.14 -21.48 -13.99
N SER A 271 0.92 -21.22 -15.04
CA SER A 271 0.96 -22.03 -16.27
C SER A 271 2.38 -22.06 -16.84
N ASN A 272 2.63 -22.89 -17.87
CA ASN A 272 3.92 -22.91 -18.56
C ASN A 272 4.27 -21.57 -19.24
N SER A 273 3.25 -20.78 -19.60
CA SER A 273 3.42 -19.48 -20.26
C SER A 273 3.39 -18.31 -19.30
N LYS A 274 2.84 -18.44 -18.09
CA LYS A 274 2.61 -17.32 -17.17
C LYS A 274 3.42 -17.49 -15.89
N MET A 275 4.09 -16.42 -15.46
CA MET A 275 4.86 -16.40 -14.22
C MET A 275 4.72 -15.07 -13.51
N VAL A 276 4.44 -15.11 -12.21
CA VAL A 276 4.38 -13.95 -11.32
C VAL A 276 5.61 -13.99 -10.42
N VAL A 277 6.30 -12.86 -10.29
CA VAL A 277 7.41 -12.69 -9.34
C VAL A 277 7.07 -11.55 -8.40
N ILE A 278 7.10 -11.80 -7.08
CA ILE A 278 6.82 -10.80 -6.05
C ILE A 278 8.05 -10.64 -5.15
N SER A 279 8.66 -9.47 -5.22
CA SER A 279 9.89 -9.14 -4.51
C SER A 279 9.61 -8.22 -3.34
N LYS A 280 10.28 -8.50 -2.21
CA LYS A 280 10.23 -7.67 -1.00
C LYS A 280 11.62 -7.57 -0.40
N GLU A 281 11.94 -6.42 0.15
CA GLU A 281 13.18 -6.19 0.88
C GLU A 281 13.27 -7.11 2.10
N LYS A 282 14.44 -7.72 2.32
CA LYS A 282 14.69 -8.59 3.48
C LYS A 282 14.77 -7.73 4.74
N VAL A 283 14.29 -8.28 5.87
CA VAL A 283 14.43 -7.68 7.19
C VAL A 283 15.91 -7.43 7.52
N GLY A 284 16.30 -6.16 7.55
CA GLY A 284 17.66 -5.72 7.83
C GLY A 284 18.08 -5.90 9.28
N TYR A 285 19.39 -5.85 9.55
CA TYR A 285 19.95 -6.06 10.89
C TYR A 285 19.45 -5.03 11.93
N VAL A 286 19.17 -3.80 11.49
CA VAL A 286 18.66 -2.71 12.35
C VAL A 286 17.29 -3.08 12.93
N GLU A 287 16.40 -3.65 12.11
CA GLU A 287 15.07 -4.06 12.57
C GLU A 287 15.15 -5.21 13.58
N ARG A 288 16.09 -6.14 13.39
CA ARG A 288 16.35 -7.23 14.35
C ARG A 288 16.85 -6.69 15.69
N LEU A 289 17.72 -5.69 15.65
CA LEU A 289 18.22 -5.00 16.84
C LEU A 289 17.12 -4.18 17.53
N ALA A 290 16.26 -3.52 16.75
CA ALA A 290 15.12 -2.78 17.28
C ALA A 290 14.13 -3.71 18.02
N ALA A 291 13.81 -4.87 17.44
CA ALA A 291 12.96 -5.87 18.09
C ALA A 291 13.59 -6.40 19.40
N LEU A 292 14.91 -6.62 19.41
CA LEU A 292 15.64 -7.00 20.62
C LEU A 292 15.51 -5.92 21.72
N SER A 293 15.80 -4.67 21.38
CA SER A 293 15.73 -3.54 22.30
C SER A 293 14.31 -3.33 22.84
N PHE A 294 13.30 -3.48 21.98
CA PHE A 294 11.90 -3.41 22.35
C PHE A 294 11.53 -4.46 23.41
N PHE A 295 11.80 -5.75 23.16
CA PHE A 295 11.49 -6.80 24.14
C PHE A 295 12.30 -6.66 25.43
N PHE A 296 13.55 -6.21 25.33
CA PHE A 296 14.37 -5.93 26.51
C PHE A 296 13.75 -4.83 27.39
N LEU A 297 13.30 -3.73 26.77
CA LEU A 297 12.60 -2.65 27.47
C LEU A 297 11.29 -3.13 28.11
N VAL A 298 10.49 -3.92 27.37
CA VAL A 298 9.24 -4.50 27.88
C VAL A 298 9.51 -5.37 29.11
N PHE A 299 10.55 -6.20 29.11
CA PHE A 299 10.90 -7.01 30.29
C PHE A 299 11.40 -6.18 31.47
N ILE A 300 12.15 -5.09 31.22
CA ILE A 300 12.55 -4.15 32.29
C ILE A 300 11.31 -3.49 32.92
N ILE A 301 10.40 -2.96 32.08
CA ILE A 301 9.17 -2.32 32.57
C ILE A 301 8.33 -3.33 33.35
N PHE A 302 8.16 -4.54 32.82
CA PHE A 302 7.45 -5.62 33.51
C PHE A 302 8.09 -5.94 34.87
N CYS A 303 9.41 -5.94 34.95
CA CYS A 303 10.12 -6.17 36.22
C CYS A 303 9.92 -5.02 37.22
N ILE A 304 9.92 -3.77 36.76
CA ILE A 304 9.63 -2.60 37.61
C ILE A 304 8.19 -2.69 38.14
N LEU A 305 7.23 -3.06 37.29
CA LEU A 305 5.83 -3.26 37.68
C LEU A 305 5.69 -4.38 38.71
N LEU A 306 6.33 -5.53 38.48
CA LEU A 306 6.34 -6.64 39.45
C LEU A 306 6.97 -6.24 40.78
N TYR A 307 8.09 -5.52 40.75
CA TYR A 307 8.72 -5.02 41.97
C TYR A 307 7.80 -4.05 42.73
N GLY A 308 7.15 -3.12 42.01
CA GLY A 308 6.17 -2.21 42.57
C GLY A 308 4.98 -2.94 43.19
N LEU A 309 4.48 -3.99 42.52
CA LEU A 309 3.37 -4.81 43.00
C LEU A 309 3.77 -5.61 44.26
N VAL A 310 4.94 -6.24 44.27
CA VAL A 310 5.46 -6.96 45.46
C VAL A 310 5.66 -5.99 46.64
N TRP A 311 6.19 -4.79 46.37
CA TRP A 311 6.34 -3.75 47.39
C TRP A 311 4.98 -3.31 47.94
N LEU A 312 3.98 -3.13 47.08
CA LEU A 312 2.63 -2.75 47.46
C LEU A 312 1.96 -3.84 48.32
N ILE A 313 2.02 -5.10 47.92
CA ILE A 313 1.45 -6.23 48.70
C ILE A 313 2.12 -6.35 50.07
N LYS A 314 3.45 -6.30 50.14
CA LYS A 314 4.16 -6.35 51.43
C LYS A 314 3.83 -5.18 52.35
N ASN A 315 3.53 -4.02 51.78
CA ASN A 315 3.12 -2.85 52.54
C ASN A 315 1.63 -2.90 52.96
N LEU A 316 0.83 -3.80 52.38
CA LEU A 316 -0.55 -4.06 52.79
C LEU A 316 -0.67 -5.18 53.85
N ASP A 317 0.25 -6.16 53.85
CA ASP A 317 0.30 -7.27 54.82
C ASP A 317 0.86 -6.89 56.21
N ASP A 318 1.40 -5.67 56.37
CA ASP A 318 1.95 -5.20 57.64
C ASP A 318 0.87 -4.40 58.40
N ASP A 319 0.16 -5.07 59.32
CA ASP A 319 -0.91 -4.54 60.20
C ASP A 319 -0.48 -3.37 61.12
N ARG A 320 0.71 -2.79 60.91
CA ARG A 320 1.27 -1.67 61.68
C ARG A 320 1.55 -0.41 60.87
N VAL A 321 1.09 -0.30 59.63
CA VAL A 321 1.39 0.85 58.76
C VAL A 321 0.15 1.71 58.54
N GLY A 322 -0.16 2.56 59.51
CA GLY A 322 -1.00 3.74 59.26
C GLY A 322 -0.35 4.65 58.22
N TRP A 323 -1.19 5.31 57.39
CA TRP A 323 -0.81 6.22 56.29
C TRP A 323 0.24 7.30 56.64
N PHE A 324 0.51 7.54 57.93
CA PHE A 324 1.49 8.53 58.40
C PHE A 324 2.96 8.03 58.47
N SER A 325 3.21 6.71 58.37
CA SER A 325 4.59 6.16 58.44
C SER A 325 5.28 6.00 57.08
N ILE A 326 4.53 6.06 55.97
CA ILE A 326 5.06 5.99 54.60
C ILE A 326 6.00 7.19 54.33
N ASN A 327 5.66 8.38 54.85
CA ASN A 327 6.51 9.56 54.72
C ASN A 327 7.81 9.45 55.57
N ARG A 328 7.76 8.71 56.68
CA ARG A 328 8.90 8.58 57.61
C ARG A 328 9.88 7.48 57.19
N SER A 329 9.41 6.40 56.57
CA SER A 329 10.29 5.33 56.03
C SER A 329 11.07 5.79 54.79
N LEU A 330 10.44 6.58 53.91
CA LEU A 330 11.13 7.23 52.78
C LEU A 330 12.17 8.27 53.23
N MET A 331 11.88 9.01 54.30
CA MET A 331 12.77 10.07 54.80
C MET A 331 13.90 9.55 55.71
N ILE A 332 13.70 8.45 56.44
CA ILE A 332 14.73 7.87 57.33
C ILE A 332 15.71 6.94 56.59
N ASN A 333 15.34 6.39 55.42
CA ASN A 333 16.25 5.55 54.63
C ASN A 333 17.10 6.34 53.61
N ALA A 334 16.80 7.61 53.35
CA ALA A 334 17.61 8.48 52.50
C ALA A 334 19.03 8.71 53.06
N ASN A 335 19.18 8.71 54.39
CA ASN A 335 20.48 8.84 55.06
C ASN A 335 21.25 7.51 55.19
N LYS A 336 20.65 6.36 54.83
CA LYS A 336 21.30 5.04 54.80
C LYS A 336 21.47 4.47 53.39
N ILE A 337 21.38 5.32 52.36
CA ILE A 337 21.76 4.90 51.00
C ILE A 337 23.27 4.63 51.01
N LEU A 338 23.67 3.36 50.95
CA LEU A 338 25.06 2.97 50.81
C LEU A 338 25.68 3.65 49.57
N TYR A 339 26.94 4.09 49.66
CA TYR A 339 27.66 4.75 48.56
C TYR A 339 27.56 4.00 47.22
N LYS A 340 27.49 2.67 47.27
CA LYS A 340 27.29 1.80 46.10
C LYS A 340 26.00 2.10 45.32
N THR A 341 24.88 2.33 46.02
CA THR A 341 23.59 2.63 45.38
C THR A 341 23.57 4.04 44.80
N ARG A 342 24.23 5.01 45.45
CA ARG A 342 24.39 6.37 44.91
C ARG A 342 25.14 6.33 43.58
N ILE A 343 26.28 5.65 43.54
CA ILE A 343 27.09 5.49 42.32
C ILE A 343 26.29 4.79 41.21
N GLN A 344 25.59 3.70 41.53
CA GLN A 344 24.80 2.95 40.54
C GLN A 344 23.64 3.77 39.97
N VAL A 345 22.92 4.52 40.81
CA VAL A 345 21.85 5.42 40.36
C VAL A 345 22.40 6.53 39.49
N THR A 346 23.55 7.13 39.84
CA THR A 346 24.19 8.16 39.01
C THR A 346 24.58 7.61 37.65
N ILE A 347 25.19 6.41 37.58
CA ILE A 347 25.56 5.79 36.29
C ILE A 347 24.31 5.56 35.42
N VAL A 348 23.24 4.99 35.99
CA VAL A 348 22.00 4.75 35.25
C VAL A 348 21.36 6.07 34.80
N LEU A 349 21.32 7.09 35.66
CA LEU A 349 20.78 8.40 35.33
C LEU A 349 21.58 9.07 34.20
N THR A 350 22.91 8.97 34.22
CA THR A 350 23.78 9.49 33.14
C THR A 350 23.52 8.77 31.82
N VAL A 351 23.35 7.45 31.83
CA VAL A 351 23.00 6.68 30.62
C VAL A 351 21.62 7.08 30.09
N VAL A 352 20.63 7.25 30.97
CA VAL A 352 19.28 7.70 30.56
C VAL A 352 19.31 9.13 30.02
N ALA A 353 20.02 10.04 30.67
CA ALA A 353 20.14 11.43 30.23
C ALA A 353 20.82 11.53 28.86
N THR A 354 21.88 10.75 28.62
CA THR A 354 22.55 10.72 27.31
C THR A 354 21.63 10.16 26.22
N LEU A 355 20.87 9.10 26.50
CA LEU A 355 19.85 8.60 25.55
C LEU A 355 18.75 9.64 25.27
N MET A 356 18.32 10.39 26.27
CA MET A 356 17.32 11.44 26.12
C MET A 356 17.84 12.59 25.24
N VAL A 357 19.09 13.02 25.43
CA VAL A 357 19.74 14.03 24.58
C VAL A 357 19.85 13.53 23.14
N VAL A 358 20.31 12.29 22.93
CA VAL A 358 20.40 11.70 21.58
C VAL A 358 19.03 11.63 20.92
N GLY A 359 18.00 11.19 21.65
CA GLY A 359 16.63 11.15 21.15
C GLY A 359 16.10 12.54 20.76
N TRP A 360 16.34 13.55 21.60
CA TRP A 360 15.96 14.93 21.33
C TRP A 360 16.68 15.50 20.10
N THR A 361 18.00 15.34 20.02
CA THR A 361 18.81 15.79 18.87
C THR A 361 18.36 15.10 17.58
N THR A 362 18.09 13.80 17.64
CA THR A 362 17.60 13.04 16.47
C THR A 362 16.23 13.54 16.02
N TYR A 363 15.29 13.75 16.95
CA TYR A 363 13.98 14.31 16.62
C TYR A 363 14.08 15.70 15.99
N TRP A 364 14.92 16.58 16.57
CA TRP A 364 15.12 17.93 16.05
C TRP A 364 15.75 17.90 14.64
N TYR A 365 16.78 17.08 14.45
CA TYR A 365 17.43 16.88 13.14
C TYR A 365 16.44 16.34 12.10
N MET A 366 15.69 15.28 12.43
CA MET A 366 14.69 14.71 11.53
C MET A 366 13.63 15.76 11.17
N ASN A 367 13.10 16.51 12.13
CA ASN A 367 12.11 17.55 11.84
C ASN A 367 12.68 18.65 10.91
N ASN A 368 13.94 19.05 11.08
CA ASN A 368 14.57 20.03 10.20
C ASN A 368 14.80 19.47 8.79
N GLU A 369 15.31 18.25 8.69
CA GLU A 369 15.54 17.53 7.44
C GLU A 369 14.23 17.28 6.68
N TYR A 370 13.18 16.82 7.36
CA TYR A 370 11.84 16.62 6.78
C TYR A 370 11.26 17.91 6.22
N ARG A 371 11.41 19.03 6.93
CA ARG A 371 10.96 20.35 6.44
C ARG A 371 11.72 20.76 5.20
N GLY A 372 13.05 20.59 5.18
CA GLY A 372 13.87 20.87 4.00
C GLY A 372 13.46 20.02 2.79
N GLN A 373 13.21 18.72 3.00
CA GLN A 373 12.74 17.83 1.93
C GLN A 373 11.33 18.20 1.45
N GLN A 374 10.41 18.55 2.36
CA GLN A 374 9.09 19.05 1.99
C GLN A 374 9.17 20.31 1.14
N ASP A 375 10.01 21.28 1.52
CA ASP A 375 10.18 22.52 0.75
C ASP A 375 10.71 22.25 -0.66
N ILE A 376 11.68 21.35 -0.82
CA ILE A 376 12.21 20.95 -2.13
C ILE A 376 11.11 20.28 -2.97
N LEU A 377 10.34 19.37 -2.38
CA LEU A 377 9.24 18.67 -3.05
C LEU A 377 8.13 19.63 -3.48
N ILE A 378 7.73 20.57 -2.62
CA ILE A 378 6.72 21.59 -2.91
C ILE A 378 7.22 22.50 -4.05
N LYS A 379 8.48 22.95 -4.00
CA LYS A 379 9.08 23.76 -5.08
C LYS A 379 9.10 23.03 -6.41
N ASP A 380 9.46 21.75 -6.42
CA ASP A 380 9.46 20.96 -7.66
C ASP A 380 8.03 20.74 -8.19
N LYS A 381 7.03 20.57 -7.30
CA LYS A 381 5.61 20.51 -7.69
C LYS A 381 5.17 21.84 -8.33
N ILE A 382 5.44 22.97 -7.69
CA ILE A 382 5.12 24.30 -8.23
C ILE A 382 5.75 24.49 -9.61
N ARG A 383 7.04 24.15 -9.74
CA ARG A 383 7.76 24.27 -11.02
C ARG A 383 7.16 23.39 -12.12
N LYS A 384 6.73 22.17 -11.81
CA LYS A 384 6.06 21.28 -12.77
C LYS A 384 4.69 21.81 -13.20
N VAL A 385 3.89 22.31 -12.25
CA VAL A 385 2.60 22.93 -12.55
C VAL A 385 2.80 24.17 -13.43
N GLN A 386 3.76 25.03 -13.09
CA GLN A 386 4.13 26.19 -13.90
C GLN A 386 4.55 25.78 -15.32
N GLN A 387 5.48 24.84 -15.47
CA GLN A 387 5.97 24.40 -16.79
C GLN A 387 4.88 23.76 -17.65
N ASN A 388 3.96 23.00 -17.03
CA ASN A 388 2.84 22.40 -17.75
C ASN A 388 1.86 23.48 -18.22
N PHE A 389 1.59 24.49 -17.39
CA PHE A 389 0.75 25.62 -17.75
C PHE A 389 1.41 26.47 -18.86
N GLU A 390 2.70 26.80 -18.73
CA GLU A 390 3.47 27.53 -19.75
C GLU A 390 3.44 26.82 -21.10
N LYS A 391 3.57 25.48 -21.13
CA LYS A 391 3.46 24.70 -22.37
C LYS A 391 2.07 24.78 -22.99
N GLN A 392 1.02 24.75 -22.18
CA GLN A 392 -0.36 24.87 -22.66
C GLN A 392 -0.60 26.25 -23.26
N VAL A 393 -0.18 27.31 -22.56
CA VAL A 393 -0.27 28.70 -23.03
C VAL A 393 0.56 28.93 -24.30
N PHE A 394 1.77 28.35 -24.39
CA PHE A 394 2.64 28.48 -25.57
C PHE A 394 2.04 27.81 -26.81
N ASN A 395 1.34 26.69 -26.65
CA ASN A 395 0.67 26.00 -27.76
C ASN A 395 -0.58 26.74 -28.25
N GLU A 396 -1.31 27.43 -27.36
CA GLU A 396 -2.54 28.15 -27.68
C GLU A 396 -2.31 29.63 -28.08
N GLY A 397 -1.11 30.15 -27.86
CA GLY A 397 -0.61 31.39 -28.47
C GLY A 397 -1.14 32.70 -27.86
N LYS A 398 -2.18 32.67 -27.02
CA LYS A 398 -2.65 33.81 -26.19
C LYS A 398 -3.36 33.33 -24.93
N ILE A 399 -3.08 33.99 -23.80
CA ILE A 399 -3.95 33.93 -22.61
C ILE A 399 -5.15 34.83 -22.91
N SER A 400 -6.27 34.25 -23.33
CA SER A 400 -7.53 34.99 -23.48
C SER A 400 -8.26 35.02 -22.13
N THR A 401 -8.87 36.14 -21.75
CA THR A 401 -9.74 36.26 -20.57
C THR A 401 -11.19 35.93 -20.90
N ASP A 402 -11.42 34.94 -21.77
CA ASP A 402 -12.75 34.44 -22.10
C ASP A 402 -13.23 33.43 -21.05
N GLU A 403 -14.55 33.26 -20.91
CA GLU A 403 -15.16 32.31 -19.96
C GLU A 403 -14.63 30.88 -20.17
N ASN A 404 -14.33 30.52 -21.42
CA ASN A 404 -13.75 29.23 -21.79
C ASN A 404 -12.33 29.05 -21.23
N ALA A 405 -11.48 30.08 -21.29
CA ALA A 405 -10.12 30.03 -20.77
C ALA A 405 -10.09 29.97 -19.24
N ILE A 406 -11.06 30.62 -18.57
CA ILE A 406 -11.24 30.53 -17.12
C ILE A 406 -11.67 29.09 -16.73
N ALA A 407 -12.58 28.48 -17.48
CA ALA A 407 -13.00 27.10 -17.26
C ALA A 407 -11.85 26.09 -17.49
N ASP A 408 -11.02 26.32 -18.50
CA ASP A 408 -9.84 25.49 -18.79
C ASP A 408 -8.76 25.65 -17.71
N PHE A 409 -8.55 26.86 -17.20
CA PHE A 409 -7.66 27.13 -16.07
C PHE A 409 -8.14 26.45 -14.78
N ASN A 410 -9.43 26.53 -14.48
CA ASN A 410 -10.02 25.86 -13.31
C ASN A 410 -9.93 24.34 -13.43
N ASN A 411 -10.20 23.78 -14.62
CA ASN A 411 -9.98 22.35 -14.89
C ASN A 411 -8.51 21.96 -14.74
N PHE A 412 -7.58 22.81 -15.19
CA PHE A 412 -6.15 22.58 -15.01
C PHE A 412 -5.76 22.59 -13.52
N ALA A 413 -6.30 23.52 -12.73
CA ALA A 413 -6.12 23.59 -11.28
C ALA A 413 -6.65 22.32 -10.57
N ASP A 414 -7.86 21.89 -10.94
CA ASP A 414 -8.51 20.68 -10.41
C ASP A 414 -7.73 19.40 -10.73
N VAL A 415 -7.26 19.24 -11.98
CA VAL A 415 -6.45 18.09 -12.40
C VAL A 415 -5.13 18.02 -11.63
N ASN A 416 -4.55 19.16 -11.28
CA ASN A 416 -3.31 19.24 -10.50
C ASN A 416 -3.54 19.21 -8.98
N ASN A 417 -4.79 19.12 -8.52
CA ASN A 417 -5.19 19.27 -7.11
C ASN A 417 -4.45 20.46 -6.47
N ALA A 418 -4.54 21.61 -7.13
CA ALA A 418 -3.89 22.84 -6.71
C ALA A 418 -4.90 23.98 -6.79
N ASP A 419 -4.93 24.82 -5.76
CA ASP A 419 -5.64 26.09 -5.83
C ASP A 419 -4.70 27.09 -6.52
N LEU A 420 -5.05 27.50 -7.73
CA LEU A 420 -4.22 28.33 -8.59
C LEU A 420 -4.93 29.68 -8.79
N THR A 421 -4.17 30.75 -8.67
CA THR A 421 -4.64 32.10 -8.99
C THR A 421 -3.70 32.67 -10.04
N LEU A 422 -4.25 33.06 -11.18
CA LEU A 422 -3.51 33.74 -12.24
C LEU A 422 -3.63 35.26 -12.02
N TYR A 423 -2.49 35.94 -11.98
CA TYR A 423 -2.42 37.40 -11.94
C TYR A 423 -1.93 37.91 -13.30
N ASP A 424 -2.52 39.01 -13.78
CA ASP A 424 -2.08 39.74 -14.97
C ASP A 424 -0.91 40.68 -14.63
#